data_AF-A0AAV6P1R7-F1
#
_entry.id   AF-A0AAV6P1R7-F1
#
_cell.length_a   1.000
_cell.length_b   1.000
_cell.length_c   1.000
_cell.angle_alpha   90.00
_cell.angle_beta   90.00
_cell.angle_gamma   90.00
#
_symmetry.space_group_name_H-M   'P 1'
#
loop_
_entity.id
_entity.type
_entity.pdbx_description
1 polymer ?
#
loop_
_entity_poly.entity_id
_entity_poly.type
_entity_poly.pdbx_seq_one_letter_code
_entity_poly.pdbx_strand_id
1 'polypeptide(L)'
;MYLKKALWSEGFTAKPAAESSPDDKSASATSSTVGELVNSLNRQRLYREITFSLRTGLRDASAEFSFLRVRGLRSLLKSLRSIAESDSTIQLFCQIQSLPELQVVPVLFQQSLKESEDDPVVNLDHIFGVEPLKIASPSTDAEVALALRVLEGCCLLHRESTALAHRHKAIPVLMNILSIRGVLEQGACLDALISVMLDSSANQTDFDVCNGIEEVALLIRDKQIDENLRLKCGEFLLVLIGHVNGRGRPPLATIHEDIRRLLGEKSASLIWAASQFGSTLDPEQRLTALHIQARRVLESLDLY
;
A
#
# COMPACT_ATOMS: atom_id res chain seq x y z
N MET A 1 -34.32 -10.34 -7.29
CA MET A 1 -34.51 -10.18 -8.75
C MET A 1 -33.47 -11.05 -9.46
N TYR A 2 -33.88 -12.18 -10.02
CA TYR A 2 -33.02 -12.98 -10.89
C TYR A 2 -33.01 -12.34 -12.28
N LEU A 3 -31.93 -11.62 -12.62
CA LEU A 3 -31.74 -11.11 -13.97
C LEU A 3 -31.56 -12.30 -14.92
N LYS A 4 -32.42 -12.40 -15.93
CA LYS A 4 -32.31 -13.41 -16.99
C LYS A 4 -30.95 -13.29 -17.69
N LYS A 5 -30.41 -14.45 -18.10
CA LYS A 5 -29.18 -14.60 -18.88
C LYS A 5 -29.26 -13.72 -20.15
N ALA A 6 -28.23 -12.91 -20.40
CA ALA A 6 -28.21 -12.00 -21.55
C ALA A 6 -28.17 -12.79 -22.87
N LEU A 7 -28.98 -12.37 -23.84
CA LEU A 7 -29.19 -13.04 -25.14
C LEU A 7 -27.90 -13.23 -25.99
N TRP A 8 -26.79 -12.61 -25.59
CA TRP A 8 -25.51 -12.62 -26.31
C TRP A 8 -24.53 -13.68 -25.80
N SER A 9 -24.89 -14.43 -24.74
CA SER A 9 -24.04 -15.49 -24.18
C SER A 9 -23.95 -16.75 -25.04
N GLU A 10 -24.78 -16.85 -26.07
CA GLU A 10 -24.82 -18.00 -26.98
C GLU A 10 -24.40 -17.55 -28.38
N GLY A 11 -23.12 -17.75 -28.70
CA GLY A 11 -22.67 -17.73 -30.09
C GLY A 11 -21.32 -17.08 -30.34
N PHE A 12 -20.22 -17.67 -29.83
CA PHE A 12 -18.89 -17.58 -30.45
C PHE A 12 -18.05 -18.82 -30.10
N THR A 13 -18.56 -20.02 -30.39
CA THR A 13 -17.70 -21.20 -30.56
C THR A 13 -17.59 -21.48 -32.05
N ALA A 14 -16.52 -20.98 -32.66
CA ALA A 14 -16.19 -21.26 -34.05
C ALA A 14 -15.90 -22.77 -34.20
N LYS A 15 -16.75 -23.47 -34.95
CA LYS A 15 -16.43 -24.80 -35.51
C LYS A 15 -15.52 -24.59 -36.73
N PRO A 16 -14.46 -25.38 -36.92
CA PRO A 16 -13.65 -25.28 -38.12
C PRO A 16 -14.31 -26.12 -39.23
N ALA A 17 -14.65 -25.49 -40.35
CA ALA A 17 -14.82 -26.18 -41.62
C ALA A 17 -14.56 -25.22 -42.78
N ALA A 18 -13.82 -25.74 -43.76
CA ALA A 18 -13.36 -25.09 -44.96
C ALA A 18 -14.50 -24.56 -45.84
N GLU A 19 -14.28 -23.39 -46.44
CA GLU A 19 -14.17 -23.15 -47.91
C GLU A 19 -14.29 -21.64 -48.15
N SER A 20 -13.20 -21.05 -48.66
CA SER A 20 -13.05 -19.61 -48.86
C SER A 20 -13.95 -19.07 -49.98
N SER A 21 -14.88 -18.19 -49.64
CA SER A 21 -15.62 -17.33 -50.58
C SER A 21 -15.19 -15.86 -50.42
N PRO A 22 -15.26 -14.99 -51.46
CA PRO A 22 -14.61 -13.67 -51.43
C PRO A 22 -15.35 -12.57 -50.65
N ASP A 23 -16.55 -12.82 -50.10
CA ASP A 23 -17.40 -11.79 -49.46
C ASP A 23 -17.20 -11.65 -47.92
N ASP A 24 -16.29 -12.41 -47.32
CA ASP A 24 -16.13 -12.51 -45.85
C ASP A 24 -15.41 -11.32 -45.17
N LYS A 25 -14.94 -10.32 -45.92
CA LYS A 25 -14.27 -9.15 -45.31
C LYS A 25 -15.22 -8.25 -44.53
N SER A 26 -16.51 -8.21 -44.89
CA SER A 26 -17.51 -7.36 -44.22
C SER A 26 -18.01 -7.96 -42.90
N ALA A 27 -18.18 -9.28 -42.83
CA ALA A 27 -18.62 -9.99 -41.63
C ALA A 27 -17.51 -10.07 -40.56
N SER A 28 -16.26 -10.19 -40.98
CA SER A 28 -15.10 -10.12 -40.06
C SER A 28 -14.97 -8.73 -39.41
N ALA A 29 -15.16 -7.64 -40.17
CA ALA A 29 -15.09 -6.27 -39.66
C ALA A 29 -16.27 -5.88 -38.74
N THR A 30 -17.48 -6.40 -39.00
CA THR A 30 -18.63 -6.17 -38.10
C THR A 30 -18.50 -6.94 -36.79
N SER A 31 -17.93 -8.15 -36.81
CA SER A 31 -17.63 -8.88 -35.57
C SER A 31 -16.54 -8.20 -34.72
N SER A 32 -15.53 -7.60 -35.34
CA SER A 32 -14.48 -6.87 -34.63
C SER A 32 -15.00 -5.57 -34.00
N THR A 33 -15.80 -4.79 -34.72
CA THR A 33 -16.40 -3.55 -34.22
C THR A 33 -17.39 -3.78 -33.07
N VAL A 34 -18.18 -4.85 -33.11
CA VAL A 34 -19.04 -5.24 -31.99
C VAL A 34 -18.20 -5.67 -30.78
N GLY A 35 -17.11 -6.41 -31.00
CA GLY A 35 -16.17 -6.78 -29.93
C GLY A 35 -15.53 -5.57 -29.26
N GLU A 36 -15.10 -4.58 -30.03
CA GLU A 36 -14.56 -3.31 -29.52
C GLU A 36 -15.59 -2.52 -28.71
N LEU A 37 -16.84 -2.47 -29.18
CA LEU A 37 -17.93 -1.83 -28.43
C LEU A 37 -18.19 -2.53 -27.10
N VAL A 38 -18.26 -3.87 -27.08
CA VAL A 38 -18.44 -4.65 -25.85
C VAL A 38 -17.30 -4.40 -24.87
N ASN A 39 -16.05 -4.37 -25.35
CA ASN A 39 -14.89 -4.06 -24.52
C ASN A 39 -14.94 -2.64 -23.96
N SER A 40 -15.35 -1.66 -24.78
CA SER A 40 -15.54 -0.27 -24.34
C SER A 40 -16.62 -0.14 -23.27
N LEU A 41 -17.78 -0.78 -23.45
CA LEU A 41 -18.86 -0.79 -22.46
C LEU A 41 -18.45 -1.48 -21.17
N ASN A 42 -17.73 -2.60 -21.24
CA ASN A 42 -17.19 -3.29 -20.07
C ASN A 42 -16.20 -2.41 -19.32
N ARG A 43 -15.29 -1.73 -20.03
CA ARG A 43 -14.35 -0.78 -19.42
C ARG A 43 -15.09 0.37 -18.74
N GLN A 44 -16.13 0.92 -19.36
CA GLN A 44 -16.94 2.00 -18.76
C GLN A 44 -17.71 1.52 -17.53
N ARG A 45 -18.24 0.29 -17.55
CA ARG A 45 -18.88 -0.33 -16.39
C ARG A 45 -17.88 -0.47 -15.24
N LEU A 46 -16.72 -1.05 -15.48
CA LEU A 46 -15.67 -1.22 -14.47
C LEU A 46 -15.21 0.13 -13.90
N TYR A 47 -15.03 1.15 -14.75
CA TYR A 47 -14.70 2.49 -14.31
C TYR A 47 -15.73 3.05 -13.31
N ARG A 48 -17.03 2.90 -13.62
CA ARG A 48 -18.11 3.35 -12.73
C ARG A 48 -18.15 2.56 -11.42
N GLU A 49 -17.90 1.25 -11.48
CA GLU A 49 -17.90 0.37 -10.31
C GLU A 49 -16.74 0.69 -9.35
N ILE A 50 -15.52 0.89 -9.89
CA ILE A 50 -14.36 1.30 -9.11
C ILE A 50 -14.59 2.69 -8.52
N THR A 51 -15.05 3.64 -9.33
CA THR A 51 -15.36 5.02 -8.89
C THR A 51 -16.38 5.02 -7.75
N PHE A 52 -17.46 4.25 -7.88
CA PHE A 52 -18.50 4.16 -6.87
C PHE A 52 -17.98 3.54 -5.57
N SER A 53 -17.19 2.47 -5.67
CA SER A 53 -16.59 1.79 -4.52
C SER A 53 -15.63 2.70 -3.76
N LEU A 54 -14.75 3.42 -4.48
CA LEU A 54 -13.84 4.39 -3.88
C LEU A 54 -14.58 5.56 -3.25
N ARG A 55 -15.55 6.17 -3.94
CA ARG A 55 -16.32 7.28 -3.39
C ARG A 55 -17.06 6.89 -2.10
N THR A 56 -17.64 5.70 -2.08
CA THR A 56 -18.34 5.19 -0.88
C THR A 56 -17.36 4.94 0.26
N GLY A 57 -16.23 4.27 -0.02
CA GLY A 57 -15.19 4.01 0.96
C GLY A 57 -14.57 5.29 1.52
N LEU A 58 -14.28 6.29 0.68
CA LEU A 58 -13.71 7.57 1.08
C LEU A 58 -14.67 8.41 1.91
N ARG A 59 -15.96 8.43 1.55
CA ARG A 59 -16.98 9.11 2.35
C ARG A 59 -17.01 8.56 3.78
N ASP A 60 -16.97 7.24 3.91
CA ASP A 60 -17.00 6.59 5.22
C ASP A 60 -15.66 6.74 5.96
N ALA A 61 -14.52 6.68 5.25
CA ALA A 61 -13.18 6.96 5.78
C ALA A 61 -12.98 8.41 6.24
N SER A 62 -13.78 9.34 5.71
CA SER A 62 -13.77 10.76 6.09
C SER A 62 -14.76 11.12 7.21
N ALA A 63 -15.38 10.12 7.84
CA ALA A 63 -16.35 10.34 8.89
C ALA A 63 -15.69 10.77 10.22
N GLU A 64 -16.42 11.51 11.04
CA GLU A 64 -15.95 12.01 12.35
C GLU A 64 -15.79 10.88 13.39
N PHE A 65 -16.48 9.75 13.18
CA PHE A 65 -16.46 8.61 14.08
C PHE A 65 -15.55 7.47 13.57
N SER A 66 -14.66 6.99 14.46
CA SER A 66 -13.69 5.93 14.15
C SER A 66 -14.33 4.65 13.60
N PHE A 67 -15.50 4.24 14.10
CA PHE A 67 -16.17 3.03 13.59
C PHE A 67 -16.60 3.15 12.11
N LEU A 68 -17.01 4.34 11.67
CA LEU A 68 -17.32 4.60 10.25
C LEU A 68 -16.04 4.64 9.43
N ARG A 69 -14.97 5.23 9.97
CA ARG A 69 -13.67 5.26 9.29
C ARG A 69 -13.11 3.86 9.09
N VAL A 70 -13.12 3.01 10.11
CA VAL A 70 -12.75 1.60 10.04
C VAL A 70 -13.57 0.86 8.98
N ARG A 71 -14.89 1.10 8.90
CA ARG A 71 -15.76 0.53 7.86
C ARG A 71 -15.34 0.99 6.46
N GLY A 72 -15.07 2.28 6.30
CA GLY A 72 -14.57 2.87 5.05
C GLY A 72 -13.24 2.28 4.61
N LEU A 73 -12.25 2.23 5.51
CA LEU A 73 -10.91 1.68 5.24
C LEU A 73 -10.96 0.19 4.86
N ARG A 74 -11.80 -0.62 5.53
CA ARG A 74 -12.02 -2.03 5.13
C ARG A 74 -12.62 -2.13 3.72
N SER A 75 -13.56 -1.25 3.39
CA SER A 75 -14.13 -1.19 2.04
C SER A 75 -13.06 -0.83 1.00
N LEU A 76 -12.24 0.19 1.29
CA LEU A 76 -11.15 0.61 0.41
C LEU A 76 -10.13 -0.50 0.22
N LEU A 77 -9.70 -1.17 1.29
CA LEU A 77 -8.74 -2.27 1.22
C LEU A 77 -9.28 -3.44 0.39
N LYS A 78 -10.58 -3.75 0.51
CA LYS A 78 -11.24 -4.76 -0.32
C LYS A 78 -11.25 -4.34 -1.79
N SER A 79 -11.54 -3.07 -2.09
CA SER A 79 -11.49 -2.54 -3.46
C SER A 79 -10.09 -2.59 -4.05
N LEU A 80 -9.06 -2.17 -3.30
CA LEU A 80 -7.67 -2.21 -3.77
C LEU A 80 -7.22 -3.64 -4.10
N ARG A 81 -7.63 -4.64 -3.29
CA ARG A 81 -7.35 -6.05 -3.59
C ARG A 81 -7.96 -6.48 -4.91
N SER A 82 -9.22 -6.14 -5.17
CA SER A 82 -9.89 -6.47 -6.44
C SER A 82 -9.29 -5.71 -7.63
N ILE A 83 -8.87 -4.47 -7.42
CA ILE A 83 -8.21 -3.65 -8.45
C ILE A 83 -6.86 -4.25 -8.85
N ALA A 84 -6.13 -4.82 -7.88
CA ALA A 84 -4.81 -5.43 -8.10
C ALA A 84 -4.85 -6.73 -8.93
N GLU A 85 -6.04 -7.30 -9.21
CA GLU A 85 -6.17 -8.56 -9.94
C GLU A 85 -5.87 -8.44 -11.44
N SER A 86 -5.92 -7.23 -12.03
CA SER A 86 -5.64 -7.04 -13.46
C SER A 86 -5.01 -5.70 -13.80
N ASP A 87 -4.12 -5.67 -14.79
CA ASP A 87 -3.51 -4.42 -15.27
C ASP A 87 -4.55 -3.40 -15.77
N SER A 88 -5.64 -3.89 -16.36
CA SER A 88 -6.72 -3.03 -16.86
C SER A 88 -7.42 -2.25 -15.74
N THR A 89 -7.65 -2.88 -14.59
CA THR A 89 -8.27 -2.25 -13.42
C THR A 89 -7.28 -1.33 -12.70
N ILE A 90 -5.99 -1.67 -12.69
CA ILE A 90 -4.92 -0.79 -12.19
C ILE A 90 -4.88 0.50 -13.01
N GLN A 91 -4.92 0.42 -14.34
CA GLN A 91 -4.94 1.62 -15.20
C GLN A 91 -6.15 2.51 -14.95
N LEU A 92 -7.33 1.93 -14.74
CA LEU A 92 -8.54 2.68 -14.37
C LEU A 92 -8.39 3.33 -12.99
N PHE A 93 -7.79 2.62 -12.02
CA PHE A 93 -7.51 3.18 -10.70
C PHE A 93 -6.58 4.39 -10.78
N CYS A 94 -5.47 4.30 -11.53
CA CYS A 94 -4.57 5.44 -11.75
C CYS A 94 -5.31 6.65 -12.35
N GLN A 95 -6.17 6.42 -13.36
CA GLN A 95 -7.01 7.48 -13.93
C GLN A 95 -7.94 8.12 -12.88
N ILE A 96 -8.55 7.30 -12.02
CA ILE A 96 -9.44 7.79 -10.96
C ILE A 96 -8.67 8.58 -9.89
N GLN A 97 -7.45 8.16 -9.53
CA GLN A 97 -6.61 8.88 -8.55
C GLN A 97 -6.10 10.25 -9.05
N SER A 98 -6.22 10.55 -10.34
CA SER A 98 -5.99 11.92 -10.84
C SER A 98 -7.09 12.91 -10.42
N LEU A 99 -8.27 12.41 -10.01
CA LEU A 99 -9.39 13.23 -9.58
C LEU A 99 -9.26 13.58 -8.09
N PRO A 100 -9.15 14.86 -7.71
CA PRO A 100 -8.88 15.27 -6.32
C PRO A 100 -9.87 14.69 -5.29
N GLU A 101 -11.16 14.62 -5.64
CA GLU A 101 -12.23 14.11 -4.77
C GLU A 101 -12.15 12.60 -4.50
N LEU A 102 -11.37 11.87 -5.30
CA LEU A 102 -11.24 10.42 -5.22
C LEU A 102 -9.83 9.97 -4.83
N GLN A 103 -8.96 10.92 -4.47
CA GLN A 103 -7.63 10.62 -3.97
C GLN A 103 -7.71 9.99 -2.59
N VAL A 104 -7.10 8.81 -2.44
CA VAL A 104 -7.15 8.06 -1.18
C VAL A 104 -6.13 8.61 -0.17
N VAL A 105 -4.90 8.86 -0.61
CA VAL A 105 -3.78 9.24 0.26
C VAL A 105 -4.09 10.47 1.13
N PRO A 106 -4.62 11.60 0.60
CA PRO A 106 -4.91 12.77 1.42
C PRO A 106 -5.89 12.47 2.55
N VAL A 107 -6.92 11.65 2.30
CA VAL A 107 -7.92 11.28 3.30
C VAL A 107 -7.29 10.50 4.45
N LEU A 108 -6.35 9.58 4.16
CA LEU A 108 -5.65 8.82 5.19
C LEU A 108 -4.89 9.73 6.16
N PHE A 109 -4.12 10.68 5.63
CA PHE A 109 -3.32 11.61 6.45
C PHE A 109 -4.15 12.68 7.16
N GLN A 110 -5.30 13.05 6.62
CA GLN A 110 -6.18 14.03 7.26
C GLN A 110 -7.04 13.43 8.38
N GLN A 111 -7.34 12.12 8.32
CA GLN A 111 -8.35 11.50 9.17
C GLN A 111 -7.79 10.41 10.09
N SER A 112 -7.02 9.47 9.55
CA SER A 112 -6.62 8.25 10.29
C SER A 112 -5.16 8.22 10.72
N LEU A 113 -4.29 8.93 10.00
CA LEU A 113 -2.86 9.06 10.29
C LEU A 113 -2.51 10.47 10.76
N LYS A 114 -3.51 11.28 11.10
CA LYS A 114 -3.29 12.62 11.63
C LYS A 114 -2.60 12.48 12.98
N GLU A 115 -1.41 13.05 13.11
CA GLU A 115 -0.79 13.22 14.42
C GLU A 115 -1.71 14.12 15.24
N SER A 116 -2.03 13.71 16.47
CA SER A 116 -2.75 14.55 17.41
C SER A 116 -1.80 15.67 17.85
N GLU A 117 -1.55 16.64 16.96
CA GLU A 117 -1.14 17.96 17.43
C GLU A 117 -2.25 18.43 18.37
N ASP A 118 -1.83 18.91 19.55
CA ASP A 118 -2.64 19.48 20.61
C ASP A 118 -3.87 20.17 20.01
N ASP A 119 -5.02 19.50 19.97
CA ASP A 119 -6.27 20.21 19.82
C ASP A 119 -6.26 21.17 21.00
N PRO A 120 -6.18 22.50 20.77
CA PRO A 120 -6.20 23.41 21.88
C PRO A 120 -7.48 23.10 22.62
N VAL A 121 -7.38 22.67 23.87
CA VAL A 121 -8.51 22.61 24.77
C VAL A 121 -8.94 24.07 24.91
N VAL A 122 -9.80 24.53 24.00
CA VAL A 122 -10.34 25.88 24.01
C VAL A 122 -11.14 25.93 25.29
N ASN A 123 -10.57 26.61 26.28
CA ASN A 123 -11.26 26.88 27.52
C ASN A 123 -12.59 27.55 27.17
N LEU A 124 -13.70 26.87 27.47
CA LEU A 124 -15.07 27.19 27.04
C LEU A 124 -15.64 28.47 27.68
N ASP A 125 -14.79 29.28 28.31
CA ASP A 125 -15.21 30.43 29.09
C ASP A 125 -15.78 31.59 28.25
N HIS A 126 -15.74 31.55 26.90
CA HIS A 126 -16.21 32.65 26.02
C HIS A 126 -17.20 32.19 24.91
N ILE A 127 -18.44 31.91 25.30
CA ILE A 127 -19.68 32.66 24.95
C ILE A 127 -19.79 33.18 23.48
N PHE A 128 -20.73 32.58 22.70
CA PHE A 128 -21.38 33.00 21.44
C PHE A 128 -20.51 33.41 20.23
N GLY A 129 -20.61 32.62 19.14
CA GLY A 129 -20.12 32.97 17.79
C GLY A 129 -19.04 32.06 17.21
N VAL A 130 -18.62 31.02 17.94
CA VAL A 130 -17.59 30.08 17.50
C VAL A 130 -18.24 28.91 16.74
N GLU A 131 -17.72 28.58 15.55
CA GLU A 131 -18.12 27.37 14.83
C GLU A 131 -17.93 26.14 15.76
N PRO A 132 -18.90 25.21 15.80
CA PRO A 132 -18.78 24.05 16.67
C PRO A 132 -17.50 23.29 16.32
N LEU A 133 -16.64 23.10 17.33
CA LEU A 133 -15.44 22.29 17.21
C LEU A 133 -15.89 20.90 16.72
N LYS A 134 -15.44 20.50 15.53
CA LYS A 134 -15.66 19.14 15.03
C LYS A 134 -14.83 18.20 15.90
N ILE A 135 -15.44 17.66 16.95
CA ILE A 135 -14.84 16.65 17.80
C ILE A 135 -14.75 15.37 16.97
N ALA A 136 -13.64 15.18 16.28
CA ALA A 136 -13.33 13.91 15.65
C ALA A 136 -12.86 12.95 16.74
N SER A 137 -13.40 11.73 16.77
CA SER A 137 -12.88 10.72 17.69
C SER A 137 -11.42 10.42 17.33
N PRO A 138 -10.50 10.25 18.32
CA PRO A 138 -9.13 9.87 18.03
C PRO A 138 -9.08 8.54 17.28
N SER A 139 -8.05 8.36 16.46
CA SER A 139 -7.87 7.12 15.70
C SER A 139 -7.49 5.97 16.63
N THR A 140 -8.21 4.86 16.48
CA THR A 140 -7.93 3.62 17.20
C THR A 140 -6.81 2.83 16.52
N ASP A 141 -6.15 1.94 17.26
CA ASP A 141 -5.08 1.06 16.77
C ASP A 141 -5.48 0.30 15.49
N ALA A 142 -6.69 -0.24 15.49
CA ALA A 142 -7.24 -0.96 14.33
C ALA A 142 -7.48 -0.04 13.12
N GLU A 143 -7.87 1.22 13.35
CA GLU A 143 -8.03 2.22 12.30
C GLU A 143 -6.69 2.58 11.67
N VAL A 144 -5.67 2.84 12.50
CA VAL A 144 -4.31 3.17 12.05
C VAL A 144 -3.73 2.00 11.25
N ALA A 145 -3.80 0.77 11.77
CA ALA A 145 -3.33 -0.42 11.05
C ALA A 145 -4.02 -0.60 9.69
N LEU A 146 -5.33 -0.35 9.61
CA LEU A 146 -6.05 -0.41 8.33
C LEU A 146 -5.63 0.72 7.38
N ALA A 147 -5.46 1.93 7.88
CA ALA A 147 -5.03 3.07 7.09
C ALA A 147 -3.63 2.84 6.49
N LEU A 148 -2.70 2.28 7.27
CA LEU A 148 -1.36 1.91 6.80
C LEU A 148 -1.42 0.86 5.67
N ARG A 149 -2.29 -0.15 5.78
CA ARG A 149 -2.48 -1.15 4.72
C ARG A 149 -3.15 -0.59 3.47
N VAL A 150 -4.05 0.39 3.61
CA VAL A 150 -4.63 1.10 2.46
C VAL A 150 -3.56 1.96 1.79
N LEU A 151 -2.72 2.66 2.57
CA LEU A 151 -1.60 3.46 2.07
C LEU A 151 -0.61 2.57 1.30
N GLU A 152 -0.27 1.41 1.86
CA GLU A 152 0.56 0.39 1.22
C GLU A 152 0.02 0.01 -0.17
N GLY A 153 -1.24 -0.43 -0.23
CA GLY A 153 -1.88 -0.79 -1.49
C GLY A 153 -1.94 0.36 -2.50
N CYS A 154 -2.19 1.60 -2.05
CA CYS A 154 -2.21 2.75 -2.94
C CYS A 154 -0.84 3.07 -3.55
N CYS A 155 0.24 2.95 -2.78
CA CYS A 155 1.60 3.22 -3.25
C CYS A 155 2.13 2.11 -4.17
N LEU A 156 1.76 0.85 -3.92
CA LEU A 156 2.11 -0.26 -4.80
C LEU A 156 1.38 -0.22 -6.14
N LEU A 157 0.13 0.27 -6.17
CA LEU A 157 -0.67 0.31 -7.41
C LEU A 157 -0.50 1.59 -8.23
N HIS A 158 -0.10 2.70 -7.61
CA HIS A 158 -0.07 4.00 -8.27
C HIS A 158 1.09 4.88 -7.79
N ARG A 159 2.05 5.11 -8.69
CA ARG A 159 3.28 5.87 -8.41
C ARG A 159 3.03 7.29 -7.89
N GLU A 160 2.02 8.00 -8.39
CA GLU A 160 1.76 9.37 -7.90
C GLU A 160 1.21 9.38 -6.46
N SER A 161 0.63 8.27 -5.99
CA SER A 161 0.24 8.11 -4.58
C SER A 161 1.45 8.28 -3.66
N THR A 162 2.61 7.76 -4.06
CA THR A 162 3.88 7.90 -3.33
C THR A 162 4.35 9.35 -3.28
N ALA A 163 4.16 10.11 -4.36
CA ALA A 163 4.45 11.55 -4.39
C ALA A 163 3.48 12.37 -3.53
N LEU A 164 2.20 11.98 -3.49
CA LEU A 164 1.22 12.58 -2.58
C LEU A 164 1.57 12.26 -1.11
N ALA A 165 1.99 11.03 -0.81
CA ALA A 165 2.42 10.65 0.53
C ALA A 165 3.59 11.53 1.01
N HIS A 166 4.58 11.77 0.15
CA HIS A 166 5.67 12.70 0.45
C HIS A 166 5.16 14.12 0.78
N ARG A 167 4.21 14.66 0.00
CA ARG A 167 3.61 15.99 0.27
C ARG A 167 2.92 16.08 1.63
N HIS A 168 2.43 14.95 2.14
CA HIS A 168 1.82 14.84 3.46
C HIS A 168 2.81 14.44 4.55
N LYS A 169 4.13 14.52 4.29
CA LYS A 169 5.20 14.14 5.25
C LYS A 169 5.01 12.72 5.77
N ALA A 170 4.73 11.78 4.87
CA ALA A 170 4.44 10.39 5.24
C ALA A 170 5.53 9.77 6.11
N ILE A 171 6.81 9.98 5.79
CA ILE A 171 7.90 9.33 6.51
C ILE A 171 7.96 9.75 7.99
N PRO A 172 8.00 11.04 8.36
CA PRO A 172 7.91 11.46 9.76
C PRO A 172 6.73 10.83 10.52
N VAL A 173 5.53 10.83 9.91
CA VAL A 173 4.31 10.28 10.52
C VAL A 173 4.44 8.76 10.75
N LEU A 174 4.97 8.04 9.76
CA LEU A 174 5.19 6.60 9.86
C LEU A 174 6.27 6.27 10.90
N MET A 175 7.34 7.06 10.98
CA MET A 175 8.38 6.88 11.99
C MET A 175 7.83 7.10 13.39
N ASN A 176 6.99 8.13 13.59
CA ASN A 176 6.31 8.35 14.86
C ASN A 176 5.42 7.16 15.25
N ILE A 177 4.61 6.64 14.32
CA ILE A 177 3.79 5.45 14.53
C ILE A 177 4.65 4.24 14.91
N LEU A 178 5.78 4.03 14.22
CA LEU A 178 6.70 2.93 14.49
C LEU A 178 7.27 3.00 15.91
N SER A 179 7.58 4.19 16.42
CA SER A 179 8.18 4.38 17.74
C SER A 179 7.14 4.35 18.89
N ILE A 180 5.90 4.79 18.69
CA ILE A 180 4.93 4.99 19.80
C ILE A 180 3.77 3.99 19.85
N ARG A 181 3.39 3.36 18.73
CA ARG A 181 2.15 2.56 18.64
C ARG A 181 2.37 1.08 18.96
N GLY A 182 1.28 0.33 19.00
CA GLY A 182 1.27 -1.09 19.30
C GLY A 182 1.83 -1.97 18.17
N VAL A 183 2.04 -3.24 18.50
CA VAL A 183 2.64 -4.26 17.62
C VAL A 183 1.92 -4.38 16.26
N LEU A 184 0.60 -4.23 16.23
CA LEU A 184 -0.19 -4.37 15.01
C LEU A 184 0.09 -3.23 14.02
N GLU A 185 0.16 -2.00 14.53
CA GLU A 185 0.42 -0.80 13.76
C GLU A 185 1.88 -0.73 13.35
N GLN A 186 2.82 -1.09 14.24
CA GLN A 186 4.24 -1.18 13.92
C GLN A 186 4.48 -2.16 12.77
N GLY A 187 3.87 -3.34 12.81
CA GLY A 187 3.95 -4.33 11.74
C GLY A 187 3.42 -3.80 10.40
N ALA A 188 2.23 -3.20 10.41
CA ALA A 188 1.64 -2.59 9.20
C ALA A 188 2.44 -1.37 8.70
N CYS A 189 3.10 -0.65 9.61
CA CYS A 189 3.90 0.53 9.32
C CYS A 189 5.17 0.16 8.56
N LEU A 190 5.83 -0.95 8.92
CA LEU A 190 7.00 -1.45 8.19
C LEU A 190 6.66 -1.76 6.72
N ASP A 191 5.52 -2.42 6.47
CA ASP A 191 5.06 -2.70 5.10
C ASP A 191 4.73 -1.40 4.33
N ALA A 192 4.04 -0.44 4.98
CA ALA A 192 3.73 0.85 4.40
C ALA A 192 5.01 1.66 4.07
N LEU A 193 6.01 1.67 4.95
CA LEU A 193 7.30 2.33 4.74
C LEU A 193 8.01 1.82 3.48
N ILE A 194 8.05 0.49 3.27
CA ILE A 194 8.61 -0.08 2.03
C ILE A 194 7.90 0.46 0.81
N SER A 195 6.56 0.41 0.79
CA SER A 195 5.78 0.84 -0.37
C SER A 195 5.91 2.34 -0.68
N VAL A 196 6.04 3.19 0.34
CA VAL A 196 6.21 4.64 0.21
C VAL A 196 7.63 5.00 -0.22
N MET A 197 8.62 4.21 0.14
CA MET A 197 10.01 4.42 -0.30
C MET A 197 10.31 3.79 -1.66
N LEU A 198 9.53 2.81 -2.10
CA LEU A 198 9.74 2.14 -3.38
C LEU A 198 9.71 3.16 -4.53
N ASP A 199 10.80 3.22 -5.30
CA ASP A 199 11.02 4.16 -6.40
C ASP A 199 10.87 5.66 -6.08
N SER A 200 10.97 6.04 -4.79
CA SER A 200 10.84 7.43 -4.32
C SER A 200 12.08 7.89 -3.57
N SER A 201 12.99 8.57 -4.27
CA SER A 201 14.20 9.14 -3.66
C SER A 201 13.89 10.16 -2.59
N ALA A 202 12.83 10.95 -2.73
CA ALA A 202 12.44 11.96 -1.74
C ALA A 202 12.06 11.31 -0.40
N ASN A 203 11.20 10.28 -0.43
CA ASN A 203 10.83 9.54 0.78
C ASN A 203 12.02 8.76 1.36
N GLN A 204 12.91 8.23 0.53
CA GLN A 204 14.12 7.56 1.01
C GLN A 204 15.08 8.54 1.72
N THR A 205 15.19 9.79 1.24
CA THR A 205 15.95 10.85 1.93
C THR A 205 15.32 11.20 3.27
N ASP A 206 14.00 11.37 3.32
CA ASP A 206 13.31 11.66 4.59
C ASP A 206 13.51 10.52 5.61
N PHE A 207 13.54 9.27 5.15
CA PHE A 207 13.75 8.11 6.02
C PHE A 207 15.15 8.07 6.62
N ASP A 208 16.14 8.46 5.82
CA ASP A 208 17.53 8.61 6.26
C ASP A 208 17.65 9.74 7.31
N VAL A 209 17.01 10.89 7.06
CA VAL A 209 16.98 12.04 7.98
C VAL A 209 16.29 11.68 9.31
N CYS A 210 15.28 10.82 9.29
CA CYS A 210 14.61 10.32 10.48
C CYS A 210 15.35 9.18 11.20
N ASN A 211 16.59 8.84 10.79
CA ASN A 211 17.36 7.71 11.32
C ASN A 211 16.57 6.39 11.30
N GLY A 212 15.77 6.14 10.26
CA GLY A 212 14.83 5.03 10.27
C GLY A 212 15.46 3.64 10.42
N ILE A 213 16.72 3.48 10.01
CA ILE A 213 17.49 2.25 10.22
C ILE A 213 17.81 2.02 11.70
N GLU A 214 18.09 3.09 12.44
CA GLU A 214 18.39 3.02 13.86
C GLU A 214 17.16 2.57 14.64
N GLU A 215 16.00 3.17 14.37
CA GLU A 215 14.72 2.76 14.99
C GLU A 215 14.38 1.28 14.72
N VAL A 216 14.53 0.82 13.47
CA VAL A 216 14.29 -0.59 13.14
C VAL A 216 15.32 -1.51 13.81
N ALA A 217 16.57 -1.08 13.92
CA ALA A 217 17.61 -1.84 14.61
C ALA A 217 17.37 -1.93 16.13
N LEU A 218 16.81 -0.89 16.74
CA LEU A 218 16.37 -0.93 18.14
C LEU A 218 15.26 -1.96 18.34
N LEU A 219 14.24 -1.95 17.49
CA LEU A 219 13.12 -2.90 17.55
C LEU A 219 13.58 -4.35 17.40
N ILE A 220 14.34 -4.69 16.36
CA ILE A 220 14.74 -6.10 16.12
C ILE A 220 15.65 -6.67 17.23
N ARG A 221 16.41 -5.80 17.91
CA ARG A 221 17.31 -6.18 19.01
C ARG A 221 16.61 -6.33 20.36
N ASP A 222 15.47 -5.68 20.53
CA ASP A 222 14.75 -5.76 21.79
C ASP A 222 14.11 -7.16 21.95
N LYS A 223 14.66 -7.95 22.87
CA LYS A 223 14.18 -9.31 23.16
C LYS A 223 12.85 -9.32 23.92
N GLN A 224 12.37 -8.17 24.41
CA GLN A 224 11.12 -8.04 25.16
C GLN A 224 9.91 -7.78 24.26
N ILE A 225 10.12 -7.33 23.02
CA ILE A 225 9.02 -7.12 22.07
C ILE A 225 8.59 -8.44 21.41
N ASP A 226 7.39 -8.43 20.83
CA ASP A 226 6.81 -9.60 20.16
C ASP A 226 7.76 -10.16 19.07
N GLU A 227 7.98 -11.48 19.11
CA GLU A 227 8.90 -12.16 18.18
C GLU A 227 8.47 -11.98 16.72
N ASN A 228 7.16 -11.92 16.43
CA ASN A 228 6.68 -11.71 15.07
C ASN A 228 7.00 -10.30 14.58
N LEU A 229 6.99 -9.29 15.48
CA LEU A 229 7.41 -7.94 15.13
C LEU A 229 8.91 -7.87 14.85
N ARG A 230 9.73 -8.53 15.67
CA ARG A 230 11.19 -8.62 15.42
C ARG A 230 11.46 -9.30 14.08
N LEU A 231 10.74 -10.37 13.78
CA LEU A 231 10.82 -11.07 12.51
C LEU A 231 10.40 -10.17 11.35
N LYS A 232 9.34 -9.37 11.53
CA LYS A 232 8.89 -8.38 10.55
C LYS A 232 9.93 -7.30 10.28
N CYS A 233 10.67 -6.85 11.31
CA CYS A 233 11.81 -5.96 11.13
C CYS A 233 12.91 -6.61 10.25
N GLY A 234 13.15 -7.90 10.41
CA GLY A 234 14.05 -8.67 9.56
C GLY A 234 13.59 -8.72 8.10
N GLU A 235 12.31 -8.99 7.86
CA GLU A 235 11.69 -8.95 6.52
C GLU A 235 11.83 -7.55 5.90
N PHE A 236 11.54 -6.51 6.68
CA PHE A 236 11.68 -5.11 6.27
C PHE A 236 13.10 -4.79 5.80
N LEU A 237 14.13 -5.12 6.60
CA LEU A 237 15.53 -4.86 6.24
C LEU A 237 15.95 -5.60 4.96
N LEU A 238 15.50 -6.85 4.80
CA LEU A 238 15.77 -7.64 3.59
C LEU A 238 15.16 -7.00 2.34
N VAL A 239 13.92 -6.55 2.42
CA VAL A 239 13.23 -5.90 1.29
C VAL A 239 13.81 -4.52 1.02
N LEU A 240 14.08 -3.73 2.07
CA LEU A 240 14.70 -2.40 1.96
C LEU A 240 16.04 -2.48 1.23
N ILE A 241 16.92 -3.41 1.59
CA ILE A 241 18.22 -3.58 0.95
C ILE A 241 18.11 -4.15 -0.47
N GLY A 242 17.20 -5.10 -0.68
CA GLY A 242 17.09 -5.79 -1.97
C GLY A 242 16.39 -4.99 -3.07
N HIS A 243 15.39 -4.18 -2.71
CA HIS A 243 14.43 -3.62 -3.66
C HIS A 243 14.29 -2.09 -3.58
N VAL A 244 14.57 -1.48 -2.44
CA VAL A 244 14.40 -0.03 -2.25
C VAL A 244 15.74 0.70 -2.34
N ASN A 245 16.80 0.14 -1.74
CA ASN A 245 18.14 0.69 -1.81
C ASN A 245 18.72 0.53 -3.22
N GLY A 246 19.04 1.67 -3.87
CA GLY A 246 19.63 1.75 -5.21
C GLY A 246 21.09 1.28 -5.32
N ARG A 247 21.51 0.31 -4.48
CA ARG A 247 22.84 -0.33 -4.46
C ARG A 247 24.01 0.67 -4.38
N GLY A 248 24.03 1.49 -3.33
CA GLY A 248 25.16 2.36 -3.01
C GLY A 248 25.14 3.72 -3.69
N ARG A 249 24.01 4.11 -4.27
CA ARG A 249 23.75 5.49 -4.70
C ARG A 249 22.89 6.19 -3.64
N PRO A 250 23.11 7.48 -3.37
CA PRO A 250 22.17 8.25 -2.57
C PRO A 250 20.77 8.20 -3.19
N PRO A 251 19.71 8.20 -2.37
CA PRO A 251 19.69 8.14 -0.90
C PRO A 251 19.93 6.71 -0.34
N LEU A 252 20.26 6.57 0.95
CA LEU A 252 20.59 5.30 1.64
C LEU A 252 21.94 4.65 1.24
N ALA A 253 22.93 5.44 0.84
CA ALA A 253 24.24 4.92 0.43
C ALA A 253 25.00 4.22 1.59
N THR A 254 24.82 4.67 2.83
CA THR A 254 25.53 4.18 4.03
C THR A 254 24.82 3.02 4.73
N ILE A 255 23.63 2.64 4.28
CA ILE A 255 22.76 1.69 4.98
C ILE A 255 23.44 0.35 5.32
N HIS A 256 24.38 -0.11 4.49
CA HIS A 256 25.16 -1.33 4.77
C HIS A 256 26.11 -1.16 5.96
N GLU A 257 26.77 -0.01 6.03
CA GLU A 257 27.65 0.34 7.16
C GLU A 257 26.82 0.57 8.43
N ASP A 258 25.65 1.20 8.29
CA ASP A 258 24.74 1.42 9.40
C ASP A 258 24.23 0.10 9.96
N ILE A 259 23.76 -0.83 9.12
CA ILE A 259 23.35 -2.17 9.54
C ILE A 259 24.52 -2.94 10.15
N ARG A 260 25.73 -2.86 9.57
CA ARG A 260 26.93 -3.49 10.15
C ARG A 260 27.23 -2.98 11.55
N ARG A 261 27.20 -1.65 11.75
CA ARG A 261 27.42 -1.00 13.05
C ARG A 261 26.31 -1.34 14.03
N LEU A 262 25.06 -1.32 13.57
CA LEU A 262 23.87 -1.42 14.41
C LEU A 262 23.38 -2.84 14.64
N LEU A 263 23.78 -3.85 13.87
CA LEU A 263 23.36 -5.25 14.04
C LEU A 263 24.55 -6.22 14.12
N GLY A 264 25.73 -5.80 13.68
CA GLY A 264 26.94 -6.62 13.66
C GLY A 264 27.24 -7.24 12.29
N GLU A 265 28.50 -7.61 12.07
CA GLU A 265 29.00 -8.11 10.76
C GLU A 265 28.22 -9.32 10.24
N LYS A 266 27.91 -10.27 11.14
CA LYS A 266 27.25 -11.53 10.77
C LYS A 266 25.83 -11.28 10.23
N SER A 267 25.03 -10.48 10.94
CA SER A 267 23.66 -10.15 10.54
C SER A 267 23.65 -9.30 9.27
N ALA A 268 24.55 -8.31 9.17
CA ALA A 268 24.70 -7.49 7.96
C ALA A 268 25.06 -8.33 6.72
N SER A 269 25.99 -9.28 6.87
CA SER A 269 26.38 -10.20 5.80
C SER A 269 25.22 -11.09 5.34
N LEU A 270 24.40 -11.59 6.27
CA LEU A 270 23.21 -12.38 5.95
C LEU A 270 22.17 -11.56 5.18
N ILE A 271 21.88 -10.34 5.64
CA ILE A 271 20.93 -9.44 4.97
C ILE A 271 21.40 -9.12 3.55
N TRP A 272 22.69 -8.79 3.39
CA TRP A 272 23.28 -8.49 2.09
C TRP A 272 23.28 -9.69 1.14
N ALA A 273 23.60 -10.88 1.63
CA ALA A 273 23.57 -12.08 0.81
C ALA A 273 22.14 -12.41 0.36
N ALA A 274 21.18 -12.39 1.28
CA ALA A 274 19.79 -12.74 1.03
C ALA A 274 19.09 -11.75 0.07
N SER A 275 19.46 -10.47 0.10
CA SER A 275 18.89 -9.43 -0.76
C SER A 275 19.17 -9.66 -2.26
N GLN A 276 20.17 -10.48 -2.61
CA GLN A 276 20.53 -10.80 -3.99
C GLN A 276 19.70 -11.95 -4.61
N PHE A 277 18.99 -12.75 -3.82
CA PHE A 277 18.38 -14.01 -4.28
C PHE A 277 16.90 -13.91 -4.71
N GLY A 278 16.27 -12.73 -4.61
CA GLY A 278 14.81 -12.60 -4.73
C GLY A 278 14.20 -12.69 -6.14
N SER A 279 14.97 -12.54 -7.22
CA SER A 279 14.40 -12.26 -8.56
C SER A 279 13.99 -13.50 -9.37
N THR A 280 14.34 -14.72 -8.95
CA THR A 280 14.15 -15.95 -9.76
C THR A 280 13.08 -16.91 -9.25
N LEU A 281 12.54 -16.68 -8.05
CA LEU A 281 11.55 -17.57 -7.42
C LEU A 281 10.11 -17.18 -7.79
N ASP A 282 9.16 -18.11 -7.65
CA ASP A 282 7.72 -17.82 -7.74
C ASP A 282 7.24 -16.97 -6.55
N PRO A 283 6.15 -16.18 -6.65
CA PRO A 283 5.71 -15.29 -5.58
C PRO A 283 5.50 -15.94 -4.21
N GLU A 284 4.89 -17.13 -4.16
CA GLU A 284 4.67 -17.87 -2.90
C GLU A 284 5.99 -18.38 -2.30
N GLN A 285 6.92 -18.81 -3.16
CA GLN A 285 8.26 -19.22 -2.75
C GLN A 285 9.08 -18.03 -2.25
N ARG A 286 8.89 -16.83 -2.82
CA ARG A 286 9.54 -15.59 -2.35
C ARG A 286 9.12 -15.24 -0.94
N LEU A 287 7.83 -15.32 -0.62
CA LEU A 287 7.34 -15.06 0.74
C LEU A 287 7.93 -16.03 1.75
N THR A 288 7.92 -17.33 1.42
CA THR A 288 8.50 -18.37 2.28
C THR A 288 10.01 -18.17 2.46
N ALA A 289 10.73 -17.86 1.37
CA ALA A 289 12.16 -17.60 1.42
C ALA A 289 12.48 -16.35 2.24
N LEU A 290 11.74 -15.25 2.06
CA LEU A 290 11.89 -14.02 2.84
C LEU A 290 11.76 -14.30 4.33
N HIS A 291 10.70 -15.03 4.72
CA HIS A 291 10.44 -15.40 6.10
C HIS A 291 11.58 -16.25 6.71
N ILE A 292 12.07 -17.25 5.96
CA ILE A 292 13.20 -18.09 6.38
C ILE A 292 14.46 -17.25 6.57
N GLN A 293 14.76 -16.32 5.66
CA GLN A 293 15.94 -15.47 5.78
C GLN A 293 15.81 -14.48 6.93
N ALA A 294 14.64 -13.88 7.14
CA ALA A 294 14.37 -13.00 8.27
C ALA A 294 14.59 -13.73 9.61
N ARG A 295 14.14 -14.99 9.69
CA ARG A 295 14.36 -15.83 10.88
C ARG A 295 15.84 -16.09 11.13
N ARG A 296 16.62 -16.38 10.08
CA ARG A 296 18.09 -16.55 10.21
C ARG A 296 18.79 -15.29 10.68
N VAL A 297 18.33 -14.12 10.23
CA VAL A 297 18.84 -12.82 10.71
C VAL A 297 18.54 -12.67 12.19
N LEU A 298 17.32 -12.98 12.63
CA LEU A 298 16.94 -12.90 14.05
C LEU A 298 17.75 -13.86 14.92
N GLU A 299 17.86 -15.13 14.51
CA GLU A 299 18.69 -16.13 15.19
C GLU A 299 20.16 -15.69 15.30
N SER A 300 20.67 -14.95 14.30
CA SER A 300 22.04 -14.43 14.36
C SER A 300 22.24 -13.33 15.41
N LEU A 301 21.18 -12.57 15.74
CA LEU A 301 21.18 -11.53 16.76
C LEU A 301 21.06 -12.12 18.17
N ASP A 302 20.27 -13.17 18.34
CA ASP A 302 20.01 -13.77 19.64
C ASP A 302 21.15 -14.62 20.20
N LEU A 303 22.10 -15.01 19.33
CA LEU A 303 23.35 -15.68 19.71
C LEU A 303 24.34 -14.76 20.46
N TYR A 304 24.01 -13.46 20.57
CA TYR A 304 24.77 -12.44 21.29
C TYR A 304 23.86 -11.66 22.27
#